data_AF-X0KHR0-F1
#
_entry.id   AF-X0KHR0-F1
#
_cell.length_a   1.000
_cell.length_b   1.000
_cell.length_c   1.000
_cell.angle_alpha   90.00
_cell.angle_beta   90.00
_cell.angle_gamma   90.00
#
_symmetry.space_group_name_H-M   'P 1'
#
loop_
_entity.id
_entity.type
_entity.pdbx_description
1 polymer ?
#
loop_
_entity_poly.entity_id
_entity_poly.type
_entity_poly.pdbx_seq_one_letter_code
_entity_poly.pdbx_strand_id
1 'polypeptide(L)'
;MACPDANITTRLREAIANWNTHLQGIKDPDDVFRQERARISDASKKRIEEFYLNTLRDNDNNNDNIAVLLRTLLSDGQQMKELEMEHEVTRTKKQELQDEVAKSVGRRIVADVIDILGLSAEQHLMPAVPPPPEEATSTTQDYVDSLSLVRGIPSRNVT
;
A
#
# COMPACT_ATOMS: atom_id res chain seq x y z
N MET A 1 38.11 22.05 -13.73
CA MET A 1 36.82 21.75 -13.06
C MET A 1 35.99 21.00 -14.08
N ALA A 2 35.98 19.66 -14.01
CA ALA A 2 35.29 18.83 -14.99
C ALA A 2 33.80 18.79 -14.61
N CYS A 3 32.94 19.33 -15.48
CA CYS A 3 31.51 19.15 -15.34
C CYS A 3 31.20 17.65 -15.41
N PRO A 4 30.34 17.11 -14.52
CA PRO A 4 29.81 15.76 -14.70
C PRO A 4 29.20 15.70 -16.10
N ASP A 5 29.54 14.64 -16.83
CA ASP A 5 29.23 14.44 -18.24
C ASP A 5 27.77 14.81 -18.53
N ALA A 6 27.55 15.89 -19.30
CA ALA A 6 26.22 16.44 -19.57
C ALA A 6 25.27 15.39 -20.20
N ASN A 7 25.84 14.34 -20.79
CA ASN A 7 25.15 13.17 -21.31
C ASN A 7 24.50 12.34 -20.19
N ILE A 8 25.23 12.03 -19.11
CA ILE A 8 24.73 11.24 -17.97
C ILE A 8 23.56 11.96 -17.30
N THR A 9 23.70 13.26 -17.06
CA THR A 9 22.67 14.05 -16.38
C THR A 9 21.38 14.13 -17.21
N THR A 10 21.49 14.17 -18.54
CA THR A 10 20.34 14.18 -19.44
C THR A 10 19.64 12.82 -19.47
N ARG A 11 20.39 11.72 -19.61
CA ARG A 11 19.86 10.35 -19.59
C ARG A 11 19.16 10.02 -18.26
N LEU A 12 19.73 10.45 -17.14
CA LEU A 12 19.09 10.29 -15.82
C LEU A 12 17.76 11.02 -15.72
N ARG A 13 17.68 12.26 -16.22
CA ARG A 13 16.44 13.04 -16.20
C ARG A 13 15.34 12.36 -17.02
N GLU A 14 15.69 11.86 -18.20
CA GLU A 14 14.76 11.11 -19.06
C GLU A 14 14.32 9.80 -18.41
N ALA A 15 15.26 9.04 -17.84
CA ALA A 15 14.97 7.80 -17.12
C ALA A 15 14.04 8.04 -15.93
N ILE A 16 14.29 9.06 -15.11
CA ILE A 16 13.43 9.41 -13.96
C ILE A 16 12.00 9.74 -14.41
N ALA A 17 11.84 10.52 -15.49
CA ALA A 17 10.52 10.84 -16.03
C ALA A 17 9.79 9.58 -16.52
N ASN A 18 10.51 8.67 -17.16
CA ASN A 18 9.97 7.39 -17.62
C ASN A 18 9.58 6.47 -16.44
N TRP A 19 10.45 6.35 -15.43
CA TRP A 19 10.15 5.57 -14.22
C TRP A 19 8.93 6.11 -13.49
N ASN A 20 8.81 7.43 -13.35
CA ASN A 20 7.64 8.03 -12.73
C ASN A 20 6.34 7.68 -13.47
N THR A 21 6.38 7.65 -14.81
CA THR A 21 5.23 7.22 -15.63
C THR A 21 4.85 5.77 -15.34
N HIS A 22 5.84 4.87 -15.24
CA HIS A 22 5.60 3.47 -14.90
C HIS A 22 5.09 3.26 -13.48
N LEU A 23 5.66 3.98 -12.50
CA LEU A 23 5.26 3.91 -11.10
C LEU A 23 3.83 4.42 -10.89
N GLN A 24 3.43 5.47 -11.60
CA GLN A 24 2.05 5.98 -11.59
C GLN A 24 1.02 4.98 -12.15
N GLY A 25 1.47 4.04 -12.97
CA GLY A 25 0.66 2.96 -13.53
C GLY A 25 0.37 1.82 -12.54
N ILE A 26 1.16 1.69 -11.47
CA ILE A 26 0.91 0.72 -10.41
C ILE A 26 -0.25 1.24 -9.55
N LYS A 27 -1.27 0.42 -9.36
CA LYS A 27 -2.48 0.78 -8.61
C LYS A 27 -2.71 -0.20 -7.48
N ASP A 28 -3.06 0.30 -6.31
CA ASP A 28 -3.60 -0.50 -5.23
C ASP A 28 -5.05 -0.91 -5.61
N PRO A 29 -5.38 -2.21 -5.70
CA PRO A 29 -6.72 -2.68 -6.01
C PRO A 29 -7.80 -2.13 -5.08
N ASP A 30 -7.50 -1.94 -3.79
CA ASP A 30 -8.43 -1.40 -2.81
C ASP A 30 -8.68 0.09 -3.04
N ASP A 31 -7.64 0.85 -3.42
CA ASP A 31 -7.80 2.26 -3.79
C ASP A 31 -8.69 2.41 -5.02
N VAL A 32 -8.45 1.58 -6.05
CA VAL A 32 -9.27 1.56 -7.27
C VAL A 32 -10.72 1.24 -6.94
N PHE A 33 -10.95 0.23 -6.10
CA PHE A 33 -12.28 -0.13 -5.63
C PHE A 33 -12.95 1.01 -4.84
N ARG A 34 -12.24 1.63 -3.88
CA ARG A 34 -12.76 2.76 -3.11
C ARG A 34 -13.12 3.94 -4.02
N GLN A 35 -12.27 4.24 -4.99
CA GLN A 35 -12.51 5.32 -5.96
C GLN A 35 -13.77 5.06 -6.79
N GLU A 36 -13.94 3.84 -7.31
CA GLU A 36 -15.10 3.52 -8.15
C GLU A 36 -16.40 3.52 -7.33
N ARG A 37 -16.36 3.02 -6.10
CA ARG A 37 -17.49 3.10 -5.16
C ARG A 37 -17.87 4.55 -4.84
N ALA A 38 -16.87 5.40 -4.60
CA ALA A 38 -17.09 6.83 -4.38
C ALA A 38 -17.70 7.50 -5.62
N ARG A 39 -17.22 7.17 -6.82
CA ARG A 39 -17.76 7.68 -8.09
C ARG A 39 -19.26 7.39 -8.24
N ILE A 40 -19.69 6.17 -7.95
CA ILE A 40 -21.12 5.79 -7.99
C ILE A 40 -21.91 6.55 -6.92
N SER A 41 -21.40 6.57 -5.69
CA SER A 41 -22.04 7.27 -4.57
C SER A 41 -22.24 8.78 -4.85
N ASP A 42 -21.20 9.44 -5.34
CA ASP A 42 -21.23 10.88 -5.65
C ASP A 42 -22.17 11.18 -6.81
N ALA A 43 -22.20 10.33 -7.83
CA ALA A 43 -23.14 10.46 -8.94
C ALA A 43 -24.60 10.32 -8.48
N SER A 44 -24.88 9.35 -7.60
CA SER A 44 -26.21 9.17 -6.99
C SER A 44 -26.61 10.37 -6.14
N LYS A 45 -25.69 10.86 -5.29
CA LYS A 45 -25.92 12.04 -4.46
C LYS A 45 -26.24 13.27 -5.31
N LYS A 46 -25.44 13.52 -6.35
CA LYS A 46 -25.65 14.62 -7.27
C LYS A 46 -27.02 14.55 -7.96
N ARG A 47 -27.44 13.36 -8.42
CA ARG A 47 -28.78 13.16 -9.03
C ARG A 47 -29.92 13.47 -8.06
N ILE A 48 -29.77 13.10 -6.79
CA ILE A 48 -30.77 13.40 -5.75
C ILE A 48 -30.84 14.91 -5.50
N GLU A 49 -29.69 15.58 -5.39
CA GLU A 49 -29.60 17.03 -5.21
C GLU A 49 -30.22 17.79 -6.38
N GLU A 50 -29.90 17.40 -7.61
CA GLU A 50 -30.48 18.00 -8.83
C GLU A 50 -32.00 17.80 -8.89
N PHE A 51 -32.49 16.61 -8.54
CA PHE A 51 -33.92 16.34 -8.46
C PHE A 51 -34.63 17.25 -7.44
N TYR A 52 -34.04 17.42 -6.25
CA TYR A 52 -34.60 18.30 -5.22
C TYR A 52 -34.65 19.77 -5.68
N LEU A 53 -33.59 20.27 -6.32
CA LEU A 53 -33.56 21.65 -6.83
C LEU A 53 -34.58 21.89 -7.94
N ASN A 54 -34.73 20.92 -8.85
CA ASN A 54 -35.68 21.03 -9.96
C ASN A 54 -37.14 20.95 -9.47
N THR A 55 -37.43 20.09 -8.49
CA THR A 55 -38.77 20.00 -7.90
C THR A 55 -39.17 21.26 -7.13
N LEU A 56 -38.23 21.91 -6.43
CA LEU A 56 -38.48 23.22 -5.81
C LEU A 56 -38.78 24.32 -6.83
N ARG A 57 -38.16 24.25 -8.02
CA ARG A 57 -38.30 25.27 -9.07
C ARG A 57 -39.59 25.11 -9.88
N ASP A 58 -39.92 23.88 -10.25
CA ASP A 58 -40.89 23.63 -11.31
C ASP A 58 -42.33 23.42 -10.78
N ASN A 59 -42.56 23.28 -9.46
CA ASN A 59 -43.86 23.18 -8.73
C ASN A 59 -44.92 22.21 -9.31
N ASP A 60 -44.59 21.48 -10.37
CA ASP A 60 -45.44 20.50 -11.03
C ASP A 60 -45.11 19.10 -10.51
N ASN A 61 -46.17 18.36 -10.20
CA ASN A 61 -46.12 17.02 -9.63
C ASN A 61 -45.70 15.99 -10.70
N ASN A 62 -44.41 15.96 -11.02
CA ASN A 62 -43.88 15.18 -12.13
C ASN A 62 -43.49 13.76 -11.67
N ASN A 63 -44.51 12.91 -11.49
CA ASN A 63 -44.38 11.50 -11.09
C ASN A 63 -43.44 10.69 -12.00
N ASP A 64 -43.35 11.06 -13.28
CA ASP A 64 -42.43 10.40 -14.23
C ASP A 64 -40.97 10.65 -13.87
N ASN A 65 -40.63 11.87 -13.42
CA ASN A 65 -39.27 12.19 -12.96
C ASN A 65 -38.90 11.41 -11.69
N ILE A 66 -39.86 11.20 -10.79
CA ILE A 66 -39.67 10.36 -9.60
C ILE A 66 -39.38 8.91 -10.01
N ALA A 67 -40.15 8.37 -10.94
CA ALA A 67 -39.97 7.00 -11.44
C ALA A 67 -38.61 6.82 -12.12
N VAL A 68 -38.16 7.82 -12.90
CA VAL A 68 -36.83 7.82 -13.52
C VAL A 68 -35.72 7.86 -12.46
N LEU A 69 -35.79 8.78 -11.49
CA LEU A 69 -34.79 8.87 -10.42
C LEU A 69 -34.69 7.55 -9.65
N LEU A 70 -35.82 6.96 -9.25
CA LEU A 70 -35.84 5.71 -8.51
C LEU A 70 -35.20 4.57 -9.32
N ARG A 71 -35.53 4.46 -10.60
CA ARG A 71 -34.92 3.45 -11.48
C ARG A 71 -33.41 3.62 -11.58
N THR A 72 -32.93 4.85 -11.72
CA THR A 72 -31.49 5.14 -11.77
C THR A 72 -30.81 4.78 -10.46
N LEU A 73 -31.36 5.18 -9.31
CA LEU A 73 -30.78 4.87 -7.99
C LEU A 73 -30.74 3.36 -7.72
N LEU A 74 -31.77 2.61 -8.12
CA LEU A 74 -31.77 1.15 -8.02
C LEU A 74 -30.68 0.52 -8.91
N SER A 75 -30.48 1.05 -10.11
CA SER A 75 -29.38 0.63 -10.99
C SER A 75 -28.02 0.94 -10.36
N ASP A 76 -27.84 2.09 -9.74
CA ASP A 76 -26.59 2.45 -9.05
C ASP A 76 -26.31 1.51 -7.87
N GLY A 77 -27.33 1.19 -7.08
CA GLY A 77 -27.23 0.22 -5.99
C GLY A 77 -26.85 -1.17 -6.48
N GLN A 78 -27.42 -1.61 -7.61
CA GLN A 78 -27.06 -2.88 -8.23
C GLN A 78 -25.61 -2.88 -8.72
N GLN A 79 -25.15 -1.80 -9.37
CA GLN A 79 -23.75 -1.64 -9.78
C GLN A 79 -22.80 -1.68 -8.59
N MET A 80 -23.15 -1.02 -7.47
CA MET A 80 -22.32 -1.03 -6.26
C MET A 80 -22.20 -2.43 -5.66
N LYS A 81 -23.30 -3.20 -5.66
CA LYS A 81 -23.31 -4.60 -5.21
C LYS A 81 -22.44 -5.49 -6.09
N GLU A 82 -22.53 -5.34 -7.41
CA GLU A 82 -21.72 -6.09 -8.37
C GLU A 82 -20.23 -5.75 -8.20
N LEU A 83 -19.89 -4.47 -8.04
CA LEU A 83 -18.54 -4.00 -7.77
C LEU A 83 -17.97 -4.59 -6.47
N GLU A 84 -18.74 -4.58 -5.38
CA GLU A 84 -18.34 -5.17 -4.09
C GLU A 84 -18.06 -6.67 -4.21
N MET A 85 -18.92 -7.40 -4.91
CA MET A 85 -18.76 -8.84 -5.15
C MET A 85 -17.55 -9.13 -6.05
N GLU A 86 -17.36 -8.38 -7.14
CA GLU A 86 -16.21 -8.55 -8.02
C GLU A 86 -14.90 -8.27 -7.26
N HIS A 87 -14.88 -7.22 -6.45
CA HIS A 87 -13.71 -6.89 -5.64
C HIS A 87 -13.37 -8.05 -4.70
N GLU A 88 -14.33 -8.56 -3.95
CA GLU A 88 -14.10 -9.67 -3.02
C GLU A 88 -13.55 -10.92 -3.73
N VAL A 89 -14.09 -11.25 -4.90
CA VAL A 89 -13.69 -12.44 -5.67
C VAL A 89 -12.32 -12.26 -6.33
N THR A 90 -11.97 -11.05 -6.76
CA THR A 90 -10.79 -10.82 -7.62
C THR A 90 -9.64 -10.09 -6.96
N ARG A 91 -9.81 -9.58 -5.73
CA ARG A 91 -8.83 -8.74 -5.02
C ARG A 91 -7.44 -9.36 -4.99
N THR A 92 -7.31 -10.59 -4.52
CA THR A 92 -6.00 -11.27 -4.42
C THR A 92 -5.32 -11.37 -5.78
N LYS A 93 -6.06 -11.76 -6.82
CA LYS A 93 -5.52 -11.85 -8.19
C LYS A 93 -5.12 -10.48 -8.74
N LYS A 94 -5.91 -9.43 -8.47
CA LYS A 94 -5.57 -8.06 -8.86
C LYS A 94 -4.31 -7.58 -8.14
N GLN A 95 -4.15 -7.92 -6.87
CA GLN A 95 -2.94 -7.61 -6.10
C GLN A 95 -1.71 -8.32 -6.66
N GLU A 96 -1.78 -9.63 -6.91
CA GLU A 96 -0.69 -10.40 -7.50
C GLU A 96 -0.23 -9.81 -8.84
N LEU A 97 -1.16 -9.40 -9.69
CA LEU A 97 -0.84 -8.73 -10.96
C LEU A 97 -0.13 -7.39 -10.74
N GLN A 98 -0.57 -6.60 -9.78
CA GLN A 98 0.06 -5.31 -9.45
C GLN A 98 1.46 -5.51 -8.85
N ASP A 99 1.65 -6.55 -8.04
CA ASP A 99 2.96 -6.93 -7.49
C ASP A 99 3.93 -7.34 -8.59
N GLU A 100 3.47 -8.11 -9.60
CA GLU A 100 4.30 -8.48 -10.74
C GLU A 100 4.66 -7.28 -11.62
N VAL A 101 3.72 -6.35 -11.82
CA VAL A 101 4.00 -5.07 -12.50
C VAL A 101 5.04 -4.28 -11.71
N ALA A 102 4.88 -4.15 -10.38
CA ALA A 102 5.82 -3.45 -9.52
C ALA A 102 7.24 -4.04 -9.59
N LYS A 103 7.35 -5.38 -9.53
CA LYS A 103 8.64 -6.08 -9.71
C LYS A 103 9.25 -5.79 -11.07
N SER A 104 8.45 -5.79 -12.13
CA SER A 104 8.90 -5.49 -13.49
C SER A 104 9.45 -4.07 -13.61
N VAL A 105 8.75 -3.08 -13.03
CA VAL A 105 9.21 -1.70 -12.98
C VAL A 105 10.51 -1.58 -12.19
N GLY A 106 10.62 -2.24 -11.03
CA GLY A 106 11.86 -2.29 -10.25
C GLY A 106 13.05 -2.84 -11.04
N ARG A 107 12.87 -3.95 -11.77
CA ARG A 107 13.90 -4.52 -12.65
C ARG A 107 14.36 -3.54 -13.73
N ARG A 108 13.42 -2.81 -14.34
CA ARG A 108 13.74 -1.79 -15.36
C ARG A 108 14.56 -0.65 -14.77
N ILE A 109 14.17 -0.13 -13.60
CA ILE A 109 14.90 0.95 -12.92
C ILE A 109 16.35 0.53 -12.67
N VAL A 110 16.57 -0.68 -12.13
CA VAL A 110 17.91 -1.19 -11.86
C VAL A 110 18.73 -1.30 -13.16
N ALA A 111 18.15 -1.86 -14.22
CA ALA A 111 18.81 -1.98 -15.51
C ALA A 111 19.20 -0.61 -16.10
N ASP A 112 18.30 0.37 -16.04
CA ASP A 112 18.56 1.73 -16.52
C ASP A 112 19.65 2.42 -15.70
N VAL A 113 19.67 2.23 -14.38
CA VAL A 113 20.74 2.78 -13.50
C VAL A 113 22.09 2.19 -13.87
N ILE A 114 22.18 0.88 -14.11
CA ILE A 114 23.42 0.22 -14.53
C ILE A 114 23.87 0.74 -15.91
N ASP A 115 22.94 0.89 -16.85
CA ASP A 115 23.23 1.38 -18.21
C ASP A 115 23.71 2.84 -18.24
N ILE A 116 23.21 3.67 -17.32
CA ILE A 116 23.55 5.11 -17.26
C ILE A 116 24.81 5.36 -16.43
N LEU A 117 24.96 4.70 -15.28
CA LEU A 117 26.04 4.95 -14.31
C LEU A 117 27.18 3.93 -14.37
N GLY A 118 26.98 2.79 -15.04
CA GLY A 118 27.92 1.67 -15.05
C GLY A 118 27.82 0.78 -13.80
N LEU A 119 28.41 -0.41 -13.89
CA LEU A 119 28.38 -1.49 -12.88
C LEU A 119 28.94 -1.09 -11.49
N SER A 120 29.64 0.03 -11.37
CA SER A 120 30.14 0.52 -10.06
C SER A 120 29.00 0.88 -9.09
N ALA A 121 27.77 1.08 -9.58
CA ALA A 121 26.60 1.36 -8.74
C ALA A 121 25.96 0.10 -8.12
N GLU A 122 26.16 -1.08 -8.69
CA GLU A 122 25.57 -2.34 -8.18
C GLU A 122 26.07 -2.70 -6.78
N GLN A 123 27.33 -2.38 -6.48
CA GLN A 123 27.96 -2.66 -5.17
C GLN A 123 27.31 -1.88 -4.01
N HIS A 124 26.64 -0.77 -4.31
CA HIS A 124 25.97 0.07 -3.30
C HIS A 124 24.45 -0.14 -3.24
N LEU A 125 23.86 -0.82 -4.23
CA LEU A 125 22.42 -1.06 -4.33
C LEU A 125 22.00 -2.47 -3.90
N MET A 126 22.96 -3.40 -3.76
CA MET A 126 22.71 -4.67 -3.08
C MET A 126 22.45 -4.41 -1.59
N PRO A 127 21.38 -4.96 -1.00
CA PRO A 127 21.21 -4.91 0.45
C PRO A 127 22.44 -5.60 1.05
N ALA A 128 23.19 -4.88 1.90
CA ALA A 128 24.17 -5.51 2.75
C ALA A 128 23.43 -6.55 3.60
N VAL A 129 23.57 -7.82 3.24
CA VAL A 129 23.07 -8.93 4.05
C VAL A 129 23.73 -8.78 5.41
N PRO A 130 22.99 -8.49 6.49
CA PRO A 130 23.58 -8.44 7.81
C PRO A 130 24.20 -9.81 8.09
N PRO A 131 25.44 -9.89 8.60
CA PRO A 131 26.00 -11.17 9.00
C PRO A 131 25.06 -11.82 10.03
N PRO A 132 24.88 -13.15 9.99
CA PRO A 132 24.07 -13.84 10.97
C PRO A 132 24.61 -13.51 12.39
N PRO A 133 23.73 -13.33 13.38
CA PRO A 133 24.17 -13.10 14.76
C PRO A 133 25.09 -14.23 15.19
N GLU A 134 26.31 -13.91 15.61
CA GLU A 134 27.18 -14.87 16.26
C GLU A 134 26.51 -15.33 17.56
N GLU A 135 25.93 -16.53 17.53
CA GLU A 135 25.54 -17.24 18.74
C GLU A 135 26.81 -17.53 19.54
N ALA A 136 27.07 -16.72 20.57
CA ALA A 136 28.08 -17.00 21.57
C ALA A 136 27.65 -18.24 22.37
N THR A 137 28.04 -19.42 21.91
CA THR A 137 28.08 -20.63 22.73
C THR A 137 29.16 -20.45 23.79
N SER A 138 28.78 -20.40 25.07
CA SER A 138 29.70 -20.78 26.15
C SER A 138 28.92 -21.31 27.36
N THR A 139 28.73 -22.62 27.37
CA THR A 139 28.42 -23.41 28.57
C THR A 139 29.70 -23.61 29.38
N THR A 140 29.65 -23.39 30.71
CA THR A 140 30.13 -24.30 31.80
C THR A 140 30.52 -23.51 33.08
N GLN A 141 29.58 -23.45 34.03
CA GLN A 141 29.65 -23.99 35.41
C GLN A 141 30.94 -23.91 36.25
N ASP A 142 30.82 -23.24 37.42
CA ASP A 142 31.32 -23.61 38.78
C ASP A 142 31.30 -22.33 39.64
N TYR A 143 31.25 -22.28 40.97
CA TYR A 143 30.93 -23.15 42.11
C TYR A 143 31.01 -22.19 43.33
N VAL A 144 30.30 -22.55 44.40
CA VAL A 144 30.00 -21.74 45.61
C VAL A 144 31.21 -21.59 46.55
N ASP A 145 31.41 -20.41 47.16
CA ASP A 145 31.79 -20.25 48.58
C ASP A 145 31.74 -18.76 48.98
N SER A 146 30.81 -18.33 49.83
CA SER A 146 30.83 -18.40 51.31
C SER A 146 31.55 -17.22 51.97
N LEU A 147 30.77 -16.40 52.69
CA LEU A 147 31.04 -15.64 53.93
C LEU A 147 29.95 -14.55 53.99
N SER A 148 28.98 -14.56 54.92
CA SER A 148 29.22 -14.57 56.36
C SER A 148 27.98 -15.00 57.15
N LEU A 149 28.24 -15.84 58.15
CA LEU A 149 27.53 -16.03 59.41
C LEU A 149 26.77 -14.78 59.92
N VAL A 150 25.62 -14.98 60.58
CA VAL A 150 25.47 -14.82 62.05
C VAL A 150 24.04 -15.23 62.50
N ARG A 151 24.01 -16.26 63.36
CA ARG A 151 23.08 -16.59 64.47
C ARG A 151 21.56 -16.43 64.34
N GLY A 152 20.85 -17.53 64.67
CA GLY A 152 20.01 -17.53 65.88
C GLY A 152 18.58 -18.07 65.84
N ILE A 153 18.39 -19.38 65.60
CA ILE A 153 17.36 -20.34 66.12
C ILE A 153 15.84 -19.92 66.17
N PRO A 154 14.86 -20.81 66.48
CA PRO A 154 13.73 -21.09 65.57
C PRO A 154 12.33 -20.81 66.18
N SER A 155 11.26 -20.79 65.38
CA SER A 155 9.99 -21.49 65.72
C SER A 155 8.82 -21.23 64.78
N ARG A 156 8.04 -22.30 64.65
CA ARG A 156 6.67 -22.42 64.13
C ARG A 156 5.73 -21.28 64.56
N ASN A 157 4.78 -20.91 63.69
CA ASN A 157 3.41 -21.43 63.83
C ASN A 157 2.53 -21.14 62.61
N VAL A 158 1.78 -22.18 62.27
CA VAL A 158 0.59 -22.19 61.43
C VAL A 158 -0.56 -21.59 62.25
N THR A 159 -1.29 -20.64 61.68
CA THR A 159 -2.76 -20.64 61.69
C THR A 159 -3.25 -19.88 60.47
#